data_AF-A0A947KIC3-F1
#
_entry.id   AF-A0A947KIC3-F1
#
_cell.length_a   1.000
_cell.length_b   1.000
_cell.length_c   1.000
_cell.angle_alpha   90.00
_cell.angle_beta   90.00
_cell.angle_gamma   90.00
#
_symmetry.space_group_name_H-M   'P 1'
#
loop_
_entity.id
_entity.type
_entity.pdbx_description
1 polymer ?
#
loop_
_entity_poly.entity_id
_entity_poly.type
_entity_poly.pdbx_seq_one_letter_code
_entity_poly.pdbx_strand_id
1 'polypeptide(L)'
;MERKFISDFQENMTVSAFFVVFSKDIRKTKAEKEYLDLTLMDKSGTINAKIWDNVDSVSPKFEKGDPVAVKAYVSSFNNELQLKIESIRRAIPEQDRDFGFDYDDLIPSTKKDIQQMWTNIQTGISSIQNLYIRQLVQSVYNEHENVLKTHPASMILHHAFRGGLLEHTHSMLNIAEGICRNYSELDRDLIVSGVLLHDIGKLKELAPGLATSYTDSGNFVGHIVIGRDILLDAIAKIDGFPDLLKLKMEHIILSHQGKLEWQSPKEPMFPEALLVYFIDEIDTRINQMKREIESDTTEGDWTNKNNYFHRPLFKGKDTE
;
A
#
# COMPACT_ATOMS: atom_id res chain seq x y z
N MET A 1 -3.33 -23.57 20.72
CA MET A 1 -3.58 -22.23 21.29
C MET A 1 -4.22 -21.41 20.19
N GLU A 2 -5.23 -20.61 20.54
CA GLU A 2 -5.88 -19.69 19.62
C GLU A 2 -4.85 -18.67 19.10
N ARG A 3 -4.76 -18.53 17.76
CA ARG A 3 -3.78 -17.66 17.10
C ARG A 3 -4.18 -16.21 17.37
N LYS A 4 -3.28 -15.43 17.99
CA LYS A 4 -3.53 -14.01 18.30
C LYS A 4 -2.75 -13.11 17.37
N PHE A 5 -3.40 -12.06 16.87
CA PHE A 5 -2.78 -11.02 16.06
C PHE A 5 -2.50 -9.77 16.90
N ILE A 6 -1.71 -8.82 16.38
CA ILE A 6 -1.38 -7.55 17.05
C ILE A 6 -2.64 -6.82 17.54
N SER A 7 -3.73 -6.84 16.78
CA SER A 7 -5.01 -6.24 17.17
C SER A 7 -5.62 -6.83 18.45
N ASP A 8 -5.23 -8.04 18.85
CA ASP A 8 -5.78 -8.76 20.01
C ASP A 8 -4.90 -8.59 21.26
N PHE A 9 -3.80 -7.85 21.16
CA PHE A 9 -2.84 -7.73 22.25
C PHE A 9 -3.35 -6.78 23.34
N GLN A 10 -3.12 -7.19 24.57
CA GLN A 10 -3.45 -6.44 25.78
C GLN A 10 -2.23 -6.39 26.68
N GLU A 11 -2.11 -5.33 27.47
CA GLU A 11 -1.03 -5.19 28.43
C GLU A 11 -0.99 -6.39 29.39
N ASN A 12 0.23 -6.79 29.77
CA ASN A 12 0.51 -7.92 30.66
C ASN A 12 0.26 -9.32 30.05
N MET A 13 0.07 -9.42 28.73
CA MET A 13 -0.06 -10.69 28.04
C MET A 13 1.29 -11.27 27.62
N THR A 14 1.45 -12.60 27.70
CA THR A 14 2.54 -13.31 27.00
C THR A 14 2.05 -13.82 25.64
N VAL A 15 2.78 -13.51 24.58
CA VAL A 15 2.44 -13.89 23.21
C VAL A 15 3.49 -14.84 22.63
N SER A 16 3.04 -15.78 21.80
CA SER A 16 3.89 -16.60 20.93
C SER A 16 3.25 -16.59 19.54
N ALA A 17 3.85 -15.86 18.63
CA ALA A 17 3.27 -15.55 17.32
C ALA A 17 4.37 -15.37 16.25
N PHE A 18 3.94 -15.37 15.00
CA PHE A 18 4.80 -15.10 13.85
C PHE A 18 4.61 -13.67 13.38
N PHE A 19 5.69 -13.00 13.00
CA PHE A 19 5.69 -11.63 12.48
C PHE A 19 6.66 -11.49 11.32
N VAL A 20 6.58 -10.39 10.59
CA VAL A 20 7.65 -9.87 9.73
C VAL A 20 8.42 -8.79 10.47
N VAL A 21 9.74 -8.79 10.32
CA VAL A 21 10.59 -7.69 10.78
C VAL A 21 10.46 -6.51 9.81
N PHE A 22 9.64 -5.52 10.16
CA PHE A 22 9.41 -4.33 9.33
C PHE A 22 10.57 -3.34 9.42
N SER A 23 11.11 -3.14 10.63
CA SER A 23 12.31 -2.32 10.88
C SER A 23 13.21 -3.00 11.91
N LYS A 24 14.52 -2.72 11.81
CA LYS A 24 15.55 -3.24 12.70
C LYS A 24 16.66 -2.21 12.84
N ASP A 25 16.76 -1.60 14.01
CA ASP A 25 17.84 -0.69 14.37
C ASP A 25 18.58 -1.20 15.62
N ILE A 26 19.90 -1.08 15.64
CA ILE A 26 20.67 -1.16 16.88
C ILE A 26 20.72 0.25 17.47
N ARG A 27 20.19 0.41 18.68
CA ARG A 27 20.17 1.69 19.39
C ARG A 27 20.88 1.57 20.72
N LYS A 28 21.28 2.71 21.27
CA LYS A 28 21.93 2.80 22.58
C LYS A 28 21.04 3.48 23.59
N THR A 29 21.04 2.95 24.81
CA THR A 29 20.44 3.61 25.96
C THR A 29 21.29 4.81 26.40
N LYS A 30 20.77 5.64 27.30
CA LYS A 30 21.54 6.72 27.94
C LYS A 30 22.79 6.22 28.70
N ALA A 31 22.82 4.93 29.05
CA ALA A 31 23.94 4.27 29.70
C ALA A 31 24.87 3.55 28.70
N GLU A 32 24.81 3.90 27.40
CA GLU A 32 25.59 3.30 26.31
C GLU A 32 25.40 1.78 26.09
N LYS A 33 24.44 1.14 26.78
CA LYS A 33 24.07 -0.26 26.51
C LYS A 33 23.26 -0.33 25.22
N GLU A 34 23.67 -1.22 24.31
CA GLU A 34 22.97 -1.49 23.06
C GLU A 34 21.70 -2.32 23.28
N TYR A 35 20.68 -2.05 22.47
CA TYR A 35 19.43 -2.80 22.38
C TYR A 35 18.96 -2.82 20.92
N LEU A 36 18.19 -3.85 20.54
CA LEU A 36 17.50 -3.85 19.24
C LEU A 36 16.16 -3.15 19.39
N ASP A 37 15.96 -2.17 18.53
CA ASP A 37 14.67 -1.53 18.29
C ASP A 37 14.08 -2.11 17.00
N LEU A 38 12.95 -2.79 17.14
CA LEU A 38 12.27 -3.47 16.04
C LEU A 38 10.86 -2.92 15.89
N THR A 39 10.38 -2.87 14.65
CA THR A 39 8.95 -2.84 14.35
C THR A 39 8.58 -4.19 13.78
N LEU A 40 7.63 -4.88 14.41
CA LEU A 40 7.10 -6.15 13.94
C LEU A 40 5.73 -5.94 13.30
N MET A 41 5.43 -6.74 12.28
CA MET A 41 4.19 -6.63 11.49
C MET A 41 3.50 -7.99 11.34
N ASP A 42 2.18 -7.98 11.39
CA ASP A 42 1.32 -9.07 10.93
C ASP A 42 0.15 -8.48 10.10
N LYS A 43 -0.81 -9.32 9.68
CA LYS A 43 -1.95 -8.86 8.87
C LYS A 43 -2.85 -7.82 9.56
N SER A 44 -2.79 -7.71 10.88
CA SER A 44 -3.63 -6.82 11.68
C SER A 44 -2.99 -5.46 11.96
N GLY A 45 -1.67 -5.33 11.80
CA GLY A 45 -0.98 -4.06 11.98
C GLY A 45 0.51 -4.19 12.29
N THR A 46 1.04 -3.18 12.95
CA THR A 46 2.45 -3.11 13.38
C THR A 46 2.55 -2.84 14.88
N ILE A 47 3.59 -3.37 15.53
CA ILE A 47 3.88 -3.12 16.95
C ILE A 47 5.38 -2.91 17.18
N ASN A 48 5.71 -1.98 18.07
CA ASN A 48 7.09 -1.76 18.51
C ASN A 48 7.57 -2.94 19.37
N ALA A 49 8.80 -3.36 19.19
CA ALA A 49 9.40 -4.48 19.89
C ALA A 49 10.85 -4.18 20.29
N LYS A 50 11.25 -4.59 21.50
CA LYS A 50 12.58 -4.32 22.05
C LYS A 50 13.26 -5.63 22.48
N ILE A 51 14.53 -5.79 22.13
CA ILE A 51 15.42 -6.83 22.66
C ILE A 51 16.55 -6.14 23.43
N TRP A 52 16.59 -6.34 24.74
CA TRP A 52 17.51 -5.64 25.63
C TRP A 52 18.82 -6.38 25.90
N ASP A 53 18.83 -7.69 25.69
CA ASP A 53 19.91 -8.58 26.09
C ASP A 53 20.41 -9.40 24.90
N ASN A 54 21.70 -9.74 24.92
CA ASN A 54 22.36 -10.58 23.92
C ASN A 54 22.26 -10.07 22.47
N VAL A 55 22.24 -8.74 22.28
CA VAL A 55 22.10 -8.07 20.97
C VAL A 55 23.07 -8.63 19.92
N ASP A 56 24.37 -8.74 20.26
CA ASP A 56 25.41 -9.24 19.35
C ASP A 56 25.13 -10.65 18.83
N SER A 57 24.50 -11.49 19.65
CA SER A 57 24.19 -12.87 19.29
C SER A 57 22.85 -13.03 18.57
N VAL A 58 21.91 -12.10 18.80
CA VAL A 58 20.55 -12.17 18.30
C VAL A 58 20.41 -11.43 16.98
N SER A 59 21.03 -10.25 16.85
CA SER A 59 20.96 -9.40 15.67
C SER A 59 21.31 -10.16 14.37
N PRO A 60 22.37 -10.99 14.29
CA PRO A 60 22.74 -11.66 13.04
C PRO A 60 21.79 -12.80 12.62
N LYS A 61 20.79 -13.18 13.43
CA LYS A 61 19.94 -14.36 13.18
C LYS A 61 18.77 -14.09 12.24
N PHE A 62 18.46 -12.83 11.97
CA PHE A 62 17.36 -12.39 11.10
C PHE A 62 17.62 -10.97 10.62
N GLU A 63 17.07 -10.61 9.47
CA GLU A 63 17.15 -9.26 8.91
C GLU A 63 15.76 -8.65 8.68
N LYS A 64 15.75 -7.37 8.32
CA LYS A 64 14.52 -6.72 7.84
C LYS A 64 13.91 -7.53 6.69
N GLY A 65 12.61 -7.75 6.76
CA GLY A 65 11.84 -8.55 5.79
C GLY A 65 11.80 -10.05 6.09
N ASP A 66 12.58 -10.55 7.06
CA ASP A 66 12.49 -11.94 7.47
C ASP A 66 11.20 -12.20 8.26
N PRO A 67 10.55 -13.36 8.05
CA PRO A 67 9.56 -13.86 8.97
C PRO A 67 10.25 -14.38 10.23
N VAL A 68 9.69 -14.07 11.39
CA VAL A 68 10.24 -14.43 12.70
C VAL A 68 9.19 -15.08 13.59
N ALA A 69 9.60 -16.12 14.30
CA ALA A 69 8.85 -16.69 15.40
C ALA A 69 9.28 -15.99 16.69
N VAL A 70 8.32 -15.42 17.41
CA VAL A 70 8.58 -14.54 18.55
C VAL A 70 7.83 -15.02 19.77
N LYS A 71 8.53 -15.10 20.91
CA LYS A 71 7.94 -15.16 22.23
C LYS A 71 8.23 -13.85 22.96
N ALA A 72 7.19 -13.20 23.46
CA ALA A 72 7.32 -11.87 24.03
C ALA A 72 6.28 -11.58 25.11
N TYR A 73 6.57 -10.57 25.92
CA TYR A 73 5.65 -10.00 26.88
C TYR A 73 5.15 -8.64 26.37
N VAL A 74 3.83 -8.45 26.34
CA VAL A 74 3.19 -7.18 25.96
C VAL A 74 3.25 -6.24 27.16
N SER A 75 3.91 -5.10 26.98
CA SER A 75 4.05 -4.05 27.99
C SER A 75 3.56 -2.71 27.44
N SER A 76 3.12 -1.80 28.30
CA SER A 76 2.82 -0.42 27.91
C SER A 76 4.01 0.49 28.23
N PHE A 77 4.35 1.38 27.29
CA PHE A 77 5.30 2.47 27.52
C PHE A 77 4.73 3.75 26.89
N ASN A 78 4.61 4.82 27.68
CA ASN A 78 3.95 6.08 27.24
C ASN A 78 2.55 5.87 26.65
N ASN A 79 1.75 4.97 27.24
CA ASN A 79 0.41 4.59 26.77
C ASN A 79 0.36 3.88 25.41
N GLU A 80 1.51 3.45 24.87
CA GLU A 80 1.57 2.61 23.68
C GLU A 80 2.00 1.18 24.03
N LEU A 81 1.35 0.19 23.43
CA LEU A 81 1.74 -1.20 23.57
C LEU A 81 3.05 -1.47 22.82
N GLN A 82 3.95 -2.19 23.47
CA GLN A 82 5.21 -2.68 22.89
C GLN A 82 5.51 -4.10 23.38
N LEU A 83 6.24 -4.86 22.56
CA LEU A 83 6.71 -6.19 22.88
C LEU A 83 8.09 -6.15 23.52
N LYS A 84 8.21 -6.70 24.73
CA LYS A 84 9.50 -7.09 25.30
C LYS A 84 9.81 -8.51 24.85
N ILE A 85 10.74 -8.66 23.92
CA ILE A 85 11.05 -9.94 23.29
C ILE A 85 11.85 -10.82 24.27
N GLU A 86 11.35 -12.02 24.55
CA GLU A 86 12.07 -13.05 25.32
C GLU A 86 12.92 -13.92 24.40
N SER A 87 12.34 -14.35 23.27
CA SER A 87 13.04 -15.09 22.24
C SER A 87 12.53 -14.74 20.85
N ILE A 88 13.45 -14.74 19.90
CA ILE A 88 13.18 -14.50 18.49
C ILE A 88 14.10 -15.40 17.67
N ARG A 89 13.55 -15.97 16.61
CA ARG A 89 14.32 -16.67 15.57
C ARG A 89 13.65 -16.45 14.23
N ARG A 90 14.41 -16.64 13.16
CA ARG A 90 13.82 -16.76 11.82
C ARG A 90 12.81 -17.91 11.80
N ALA A 91 11.65 -17.67 11.21
CA ALA A 91 10.67 -18.70 10.94
C ALA A 91 11.12 -19.54 9.74
N ILE A 92 10.91 -20.85 9.82
CA ILE A 92 11.22 -21.82 8.77
C ILE A 92 9.87 -22.38 8.30
N PRO A 93 9.34 -21.93 7.15
CA PRO A 93 7.97 -22.24 6.72
C PRO A 93 7.61 -23.72 6.77
N GLU A 94 8.52 -24.60 6.37
CA GLU A 94 8.30 -26.04 6.33
C GLU A 94 8.14 -26.65 7.73
N GLN A 95 8.81 -26.09 8.74
CA GLN A 95 8.77 -26.56 10.13
C GLN A 95 7.68 -25.85 10.94
N ASP A 96 7.45 -24.58 10.64
CA ASP A 96 6.59 -23.71 11.43
C ASP A 96 5.12 -23.75 11.01
N ARG A 97 4.80 -24.32 9.84
CA ARG A 97 3.40 -24.52 9.40
C ARG A 97 2.57 -25.28 10.42
N ASP A 98 3.12 -26.34 11.01
CA ASP A 98 2.44 -27.15 12.04
C ASP A 98 2.22 -26.37 13.34
N PHE A 99 3.02 -25.33 13.58
CA PHE A 99 2.87 -24.39 14.70
C PHE A 99 2.01 -23.17 14.35
N GLY A 100 1.46 -23.15 13.14
CA GLY A 100 0.57 -22.12 12.68
C GLY A 100 1.27 -20.95 11.98
N PHE A 101 2.35 -21.20 11.27
CA PHE A 101 2.89 -20.25 10.32
C PHE A 101 2.04 -20.22 9.04
N ASP A 102 1.62 -19.02 8.64
CA ASP A 102 0.97 -18.76 7.35
C ASP A 102 1.47 -17.43 6.81
N TYR A 103 1.90 -17.40 5.55
CA TYR A 103 2.36 -16.17 4.90
C TYR A 103 1.26 -15.12 4.79
N ASP A 104 0.01 -15.55 4.62
CA ASP A 104 -1.14 -14.65 4.47
C ASP A 104 -1.47 -13.92 5.78
N ASP A 105 -1.01 -14.46 6.91
CA ASP A 105 -1.16 -13.85 8.23
C ASP A 105 -0.08 -12.82 8.57
N LEU A 106 0.99 -12.77 7.77
CA LEU A 106 2.15 -11.93 8.01
C LEU A 106 2.10 -10.60 7.24
N ILE A 107 1.29 -10.54 6.18
CA ILE A 107 1.20 -9.39 5.29
C ILE A 107 -0.18 -8.76 5.46
N PRO A 108 -0.28 -7.48 5.85
CA PRO A 108 -1.53 -6.75 5.75
C PRO A 108 -2.16 -6.96 4.38
N SER A 109 -3.45 -7.26 4.35
CA SER A 109 -4.20 -7.52 3.12
C SER A 109 -5.46 -6.65 3.11
N THR A 110 -5.97 -6.35 1.91
CA THR A 110 -7.26 -5.70 1.78
C THR A 110 -8.36 -6.47 2.52
N LYS A 111 -9.26 -5.75 3.19
CA LYS A 111 -10.47 -6.32 3.81
C LYS A 111 -11.60 -6.51 2.79
N LYS A 112 -11.44 -5.99 1.56
CA LYS A 112 -12.42 -6.09 0.48
C LYS A 112 -12.21 -7.38 -0.33
N ASP A 113 -13.28 -7.82 -1.00
CA ASP A 113 -13.23 -9.00 -1.86
C ASP A 113 -12.43 -8.70 -3.15
N ILE A 114 -11.24 -9.32 -3.28
CA ILE A 114 -10.34 -9.18 -4.43
C ILE A 114 -11.03 -9.61 -5.73
N GLN A 115 -11.81 -10.69 -5.72
CA GLN A 115 -12.44 -11.21 -6.93
C GLN A 115 -13.58 -10.30 -7.39
N GLN A 116 -14.34 -9.73 -6.46
CA GLN A 116 -15.36 -8.74 -6.75
C GLN A 116 -14.74 -7.44 -7.29
N MET A 117 -13.68 -6.93 -6.66
CA MET A 117 -12.98 -5.73 -7.15
C MET A 117 -12.41 -5.95 -8.55
N TRP A 118 -11.81 -7.11 -8.81
CA TRP A 118 -11.32 -7.47 -10.13
C TRP A 118 -12.45 -7.52 -11.17
N THR A 119 -13.58 -8.14 -10.83
CA THR A 119 -14.76 -8.22 -11.71
C THR A 119 -15.29 -6.83 -12.05
N ASN A 120 -15.32 -5.92 -11.08
CA ASN A 120 -15.73 -4.53 -11.30
C ASN A 120 -14.77 -3.78 -12.23
N ILE A 121 -13.46 -3.97 -12.07
CA ILE A 121 -12.45 -3.41 -12.98
C ILE A 121 -12.62 -3.95 -14.40
N GLN A 122 -12.79 -5.26 -14.57
CA GLN A 122 -13.02 -5.87 -15.89
C GLN A 122 -14.32 -5.34 -16.54
N THR A 123 -15.35 -5.08 -15.74
CA THR A 123 -16.58 -4.43 -16.20
C THR A 123 -16.31 -2.99 -16.65
N GLY A 124 -15.51 -2.23 -15.90
CA GLY A 124 -15.05 -0.89 -16.27
C GLY A 124 -14.30 -0.88 -17.60
N ILE A 125 -13.34 -1.79 -17.79
CA ILE A 125 -12.59 -1.97 -19.04
C ILE A 125 -13.55 -2.28 -20.20
N SER A 126 -14.47 -3.21 -20.00
CA SER A 126 -15.44 -3.62 -21.03
C SER A 126 -16.39 -2.48 -21.44
N SER A 127 -16.64 -1.53 -20.54
CA SER A 127 -17.51 -0.37 -20.78
C SER A 127 -16.88 0.73 -21.65
N ILE A 128 -15.57 0.68 -21.90
CA ILE A 128 -14.85 1.64 -22.76
C ILE A 128 -15.34 1.47 -24.21
N GLN A 129 -15.78 2.57 -24.82
CA GLN A 129 -16.34 2.58 -26.18
C GLN A 129 -15.25 2.72 -27.25
N ASN A 130 -14.21 3.51 -26.98
CA ASN A 130 -13.07 3.68 -27.86
C ASN A 130 -12.29 2.36 -27.98
N LEU A 131 -12.27 1.80 -29.18
CA LEU A 131 -11.67 0.48 -29.45
C LEU A 131 -10.17 0.43 -29.14
N TYR A 132 -9.42 1.49 -29.48
CA TYR A 132 -7.99 1.57 -29.22
C TYR A 132 -7.69 1.58 -27.72
N ILE A 133 -8.44 2.41 -26.97
CA ILE A 133 -8.29 2.50 -25.51
C ILE A 133 -8.66 1.16 -24.85
N ARG A 134 -9.80 0.57 -25.24
CA ARG A 134 -10.24 -0.71 -24.66
C ARG A 134 -9.25 -1.83 -24.93
N GLN A 135 -8.77 -1.96 -26.18
CA GLN A 135 -7.80 -2.98 -26.55
C GLN A 135 -6.50 -2.82 -25.76
N LEU A 136 -6.02 -1.58 -25.62
CA LEU A 136 -4.81 -1.25 -24.86
C LEU A 136 -4.95 -1.62 -23.37
N VAL A 137 -5.98 -1.11 -22.70
CA VAL A 137 -6.19 -1.35 -21.27
C VAL A 137 -6.39 -2.85 -21.01
N GLN A 138 -7.20 -3.53 -21.82
CA GLN A 138 -7.42 -4.97 -21.69
C GLN A 138 -6.12 -5.76 -21.85
N SER A 139 -5.27 -5.41 -22.82
CA SER A 139 -3.98 -6.07 -23.02
C SER A 139 -3.08 -5.94 -21.81
N VAL A 140 -2.96 -4.72 -21.25
CA VAL A 140 -2.14 -4.45 -20.06
C VAL A 140 -2.67 -5.22 -18.85
N TYR A 141 -3.98 -5.21 -18.61
CA TYR A 141 -4.58 -5.88 -17.45
C TYR A 141 -4.51 -7.41 -17.55
N ASN A 142 -4.65 -7.98 -18.75
CA ASN A 142 -4.50 -9.43 -18.95
C ASN A 142 -3.05 -9.88 -18.73
N GLU A 143 -2.08 -9.10 -19.22
CA GLU A 143 -0.65 -9.41 -19.05
C GLU A 143 -0.23 -9.39 -17.57
N HIS A 144 -0.88 -8.55 -16.75
CA HIS A 144 -0.49 -8.32 -15.36
C HIS A 144 -1.51 -8.80 -14.31
N GLU A 145 -2.52 -9.59 -14.69
CA GLU A 145 -3.67 -9.97 -13.83
C GLU A 145 -3.26 -10.48 -12.44
N ASN A 146 -2.39 -11.48 -12.39
CA ASN A 146 -2.00 -12.12 -11.13
C ASN A 146 -1.29 -11.14 -10.17
N VAL A 147 -0.46 -10.28 -10.74
CA VAL A 147 0.31 -9.29 -9.98
C VAL A 147 -0.64 -8.19 -9.51
N LEU A 148 -1.44 -7.60 -10.40
CA LEU A 148 -2.40 -6.54 -10.07
C LEU A 148 -3.34 -6.91 -8.91
N LYS A 149 -3.81 -8.17 -8.85
CA LYS A 149 -4.69 -8.63 -7.76
C LYS A 149 -4.05 -8.62 -6.38
N THR A 150 -2.73 -8.69 -6.30
CA THR A 150 -2.01 -8.90 -5.04
C THR A 150 -1.00 -7.80 -4.73
N HIS A 151 -0.66 -6.95 -5.69
CA HIS A 151 0.36 -5.93 -5.54
C HIS A 151 -0.03 -4.82 -4.54
N PRO A 152 0.91 -4.35 -3.70
CA PRO A 152 0.69 -3.16 -2.87
C PRO A 152 0.67 -1.88 -3.73
N ALA A 153 -0.04 -0.83 -3.28
CA ALA A 153 -0.03 0.46 -3.96
C ALA A 153 1.09 1.40 -3.45
N SER A 154 1.72 1.12 -2.31
CA SER A 154 2.82 1.91 -1.79
C SER A 154 3.68 1.10 -0.80
N MET A 155 4.83 1.64 -0.38
CA MET A 155 5.70 0.98 0.61
C MET A 155 5.32 1.27 2.06
N ILE A 156 4.89 2.49 2.38
CA ILE A 156 4.73 2.99 3.75
C ILE A 156 3.36 3.66 3.96
N LEU A 157 2.71 4.12 2.88
CA LEU A 157 1.51 4.98 2.92
C LEU A 157 0.24 4.19 2.55
N HIS A 158 -0.81 4.87 2.07
CA HIS A 158 -2.08 4.23 1.70
C HIS A 158 -1.88 3.02 0.81
N HIS A 159 -2.64 1.97 1.15
CA HIS A 159 -2.66 0.70 0.43
C HIS A 159 -1.30 -0.02 0.35
N ALA A 160 -0.41 0.16 1.32
CA ALA A 160 0.80 -0.65 1.52
C ALA A 160 0.50 -2.10 2.01
N PHE A 161 -0.52 -2.73 1.43
CA PHE A 161 -1.00 -4.05 1.76
C PHE A 161 -1.26 -4.87 0.50
N ARG A 162 -1.31 -6.19 0.62
CA ARG A 162 -1.63 -7.09 -0.49
C ARG A 162 -3.01 -6.76 -1.06
N GLY A 163 -3.09 -6.58 -2.38
CA GLY A 163 -4.29 -6.13 -3.07
C GLY A 163 -4.55 -4.62 -2.95
N GLY A 164 -3.58 -3.86 -2.44
CA GLY A 164 -3.70 -2.43 -2.26
C GLY A 164 -3.83 -1.66 -3.56
N LEU A 165 -3.04 -2.01 -4.59
CA LEU A 165 -3.13 -1.36 -5.89
C LEU A 165 -4.51 -1.60 -6.52
N LEU A 166 -5.00 -2.85 -6.45
CA LEU A 166 -6.34 -3.20 -6.90
C LEU A 166 -7.43 -2.39 -6.20
N GLU A 167 -7.36 -2.29 -4.88
CA GLU A 167 -8.34 -1.55 -4.09
C GLU A 167 -8.35 -0.06 -4.43
N HIS A 168 -7.17 0.54 -4.55
CA HIS A 168 -7.00 1.94 -4.93
C HIS A 168 -7.59 2.22 -6.32
N THR A 169 -7.18 1.43 -7.32
CA THR A 169 -7.72 1.55 -8.68
C THR A 169 -9.22 1.31 -8.74
N HIS A 170 -9.76 0.34 -7.98
CA HIS A 170 -11.21 0.08 -7.90
C HIS A 170 -11.96 1.28 -7.29
N SER A 171 -11.41 1.87 -6.23
CA SER A 171 -11.98 3.05 -5.58
C SER A 171 -12.03 4.24 -6.54
N MET A 172 -10.90 4.55 -7.18
CA MET A 172 -10.79 5.61 -8.19
C MET A 172 -11.73 5.40 -9.36
N LEU A 173 -11.90 4.15 -9.83
CA LEU A 173 -12.85 3.84 -10.90
C LEU A 173 -14.28 4.22 -10.51
N ASN A 174 -14.71 3.90 -9.29
CA ASN A 174 -16.05 4.28 -8.82
C ASN A 174 -16.22 5.81 -8.71
N ILE A 175 -15.19 6.51 -8.23
CA ILE A 175 -15.17 7.99 -8.15
C ILE A 175 -15.27 8.57 -9.57
N ALA A 176 -14.47 8.07 -10.52
CA ALA A 176 -14.46 8.50 -11.91
C ALA A 176 -15.83 8.36 -12.56
N GLU A 177 -16.51 7.21 -12.40
CA GLU A 177 -17.88 7.02 -12.91
C GLU A 177 -18.86 8.04 -12.31
N GLY A 178 -18.74 8.33 -11.02
CA GLY A 178 -19.56 9.33 -10.35
C GLY A 178 -19.36 10.73 -10.93
N ILE A 179 -18.11 11.13 -11.11
CA ILE A 179 -17.74 12.46 -11.60
C ILE A 179 -18.08 12.61 -13.10
N CYS A 180 -17.83 11.59 -13.92
CA CYS A 180 -18.15 11.61 -15.35
C CYS A 180 -19.65 11.75 -15.63
N ARG A 181 -20.53 11.32 -14.72
CA ARG A 181 -21.97 11.60 -14.82
C ARG A 181 -22.30 13.09 -14.70
N ASN A 182 -21.52 13.84 -13.94
CA ASN A 182 -21.70 15.28 -13.78
C ASN A 182 -21.02 16.07 -14.92
N TYR A 183 -19.82 15.66 -15.33
CA TYR A 183 -19.05 16.25 -16.42
C TYR A 183 -19.14 15.39 -17.69
N SER A 184 -20.36 15.21 -18.19
CA SER A 184 -20.66 14.32 -19.32
C SER A 184 -20.09 14.77 -20.67
N GLU A 185 -19.61 16.00 -20.76
CA GLU A 185 -18.92 16.58 -21.92
C GLU A 185 -17.46 16.12 -22.05
N LEU A 186 -16.88 15.54 -20.98
CA LEU A 186 -15.50 15.07 -20.97
C LEU A 186 -15.37 13.67 -21.57
N ASP A 187 -14.18 13.34 -22.08
CA ASP A 187 -13.88 12.00 -22.60
C ASP A 187 -13.77 10.98 -21.46
N ARG A 188 -14.90 10.35 -21.12
CA ARG A 188 -15.00 9.31 -20.08
C ARG A 188 -14.01 8.17 -20.32
N ASP A 189 -13.83 7.73 -21.56
CA ASP A 189 -12.96 6.58 -21.88
C ASP A 189 -11.49 6.91 -21.60
N LEU A 190 -11.09 8.15 -21.88
CA LEU A 190 -9.77 8.66 -21.55
C LEU A 190 -9.56 8.80 -20.03
N ILE A 191 -10.58 9.25 -19.28
CA ILE A 191 -10.52 9.34 -17.81
C ILE A 191 -10.41 7.94 -17.19
N VAL A 192 -11.29 7.01 -17.58
CA VAL A 192 -11.31 5.64 -17.06
C VAL A 192 -9.99 4.93 -17.37
N SER A 193 -9.46 5.05 -18.59
CA SER A 193 -8.16 4.48 -18.91
C SER A 193 -7.01 5.13 -18.14
N GLY A 194 -7.06 6.44 -17.92
CA GLY A 194 -6.14 7.17 -17.06
C GLY A 194 -6.11 6.59 -15.64
N VAL A 195 -7.28 6.44 -15.02
CA VAL A 195 -7.43 5.82 -13.69
C VAL A 195 -6.85 4.41 -13.66
N LEU A 196 -7.11 3.61 -14.69
CA LEU A 196 -6.65 2.22 -14.75
C LEU A 196 -5.15 2.08 -14.99
N LEU A 197 -4.49 3.07 -15.61
CA LEU A 197 -3.10 2.96 -16.06
C LEU A 197 -2.10 3.88 -15.35
N HIS A 198 -2.55 4.94 -14.65
CA HIS A 198 -1.65 5.96 -14.08
C HIS A 198 -0.53 5.37 -13.21
N ASP A 199 -0.87 4.35 -12.42
CA ASP A 199 0.01 3.73 -11.44
C ASP A 199 0.59 2.37 -11.87
N ILE A 200 0.42 1.98 -13.14
CA ILE A 200 0.83 0.65 -13.62
C ILE A 200 2.34 0.39 -13.48
N GLY A 201 3.15 1.46 -13.44
CA GLY A 201 4.58 1.36 -13.21
C GLY A 201 4.95 0.82 -11.83
N LYS A 202 4.05 0.87 -10.84
CA LYS A 202 4.29 0.32 -9.50
C LYS A 202 4.62 -1.17 -9.54
N LEU A 203 4.09 -1.89 -10.54
CA LEU A 203 4.35 -3.33 -10.76
C LEU A 203 5.82 -3.67 -11.00
N LYS A 204 6.63 -2.70 -11.46
CA LYS A 204 8.09 -2.88 -11.63
C LYS A 204 8.90 -1.99 -10.68
N GLU A 205 8.29 -0.95 -10.09
CA GLU A 205 8.93 -0.10 -9.08
C GLU A 205 9.10 -0.84 -7.75
N LEU A 206 8.08 -1.60 -7.33
CA LEU A 206 8.08 -2.30 -6.05
C LEU A 206 8.33 -3.80 -6.26
N ALA A 207 9.19 -4.36 -5.42
CA ALA A 207 9.35 -5.79 -5.27
C ALA A 207 8.32 -6.30 -4.24
N PRO A 208 7.36 -7.15 -4.64
CA PRO A 208 6.43 -7.76 -3.70
C PRO A 208 7.18 -8.77 -2.81
N GLY A 209 6.83 -8.80 -1.52
CA GLY A 209 7.44 -9.68 -0.53
C GLY A 209 6.83 -9.45 0.85
N LEU A 210 7.35 -10.16 1.86
CA LEU A 210 6.95 -9.96 3.26
C LEU A 210 7.17 -8.51 3.73
N ALA A 211 8.24 -7.88 3.23
CA ALA A 211 8.45 -6.44 3.31
C ALA A 211 8.62 -5.89 1.88
N THR A 212 7.68 -5.04 1.46
CA THR A 212 7.77 -4.35 0.17
C THR A 212 9.02 -3.48 0.15
N SER A 213 9.77 -3.55 -0.95
CA SER A 213 10.98 -2.75 -1.17
C SER A 213 10.99 -2.20 -2.60
N TYR A 214 11.78 -1.16 -2.84
CA TYR A 214 12.02 -0.69 -4.20
C TYR A 214 12.94 -1.65 -4.95
N THR A 215 12.64 -1.90 -6.22
CA THR A 215 13.59 -2.49 -7.17
C THR A 215 14.67 -1.47 -7.53
N ASP A 216 15.76 -1.91 -8.19
CA ASP A 216 16.75 -0.98 -8.74
C ASP A 216 16.09 -0.01 -9.73
N SER A 217 15.23 -0.50 -10.62
CA SER A 217 14.45 0.34 -11.53
C SER A 217 13.55 1.32 -10.77
N GLY A 218 12.93 0.89 -9.67
CA GLY A 218 12.13 1.76 -8.82
C GLY A 218 12.95 2.90 -8.21
N ASN A 219 14.14 2.59 -7.68
CA ASN A 219 15.03 3.60 -7.10
C ASN A 219 15.62 4.55 -8.15
N PHE A 220 15.99 4.06 -9.34
CA PHE A 220 16.65 4.86 -10.37
C PHE A 220 15.68 5.61 -11.29
N VAL A 221 14.51 5.06 -11.57
CA VAL A 221 13.60 5.53 -12.63
C VAL A 221 12.24 5.98 -12.07
N GLY A 222 11.67 5.22 -11.15
CA GLY A 222 10.36 5.50 -10.54
C GLY A 222 9.15 5.09 -11.41
N HIS A 223 8.02 4.84 -10.76
CA HIS A 223 6.82 4.28 -11.41
C HIS A 223 6.23 5.14 -12.52
N ILE A 224 6.37 6.47 -12.49
CA ILE A 224 5.78 7.35 -13.52
C ILE A 224 6.38 7.03 -14.91
N VAL A 225 7.71 7.02 -14.99
CA VAL A 225 8.43 6.76 -16.24
C VAL A 225 8.27 5.29 -16.64
N ILE A 226 8.38 4.38 -15.67
CA ILE A 226 8.13 2.95 -15.91
C ILE A 226 6.71 2.70 -16.44
N GLY A 227 5.70 3.38 -15.89
CA GLY A 227 4.30 3.26 -16.29
C GLY A 227 4.08 3.77 -17.71
N ARG A 228 4.74 4.87 -18.08
CA ARG A 228 4.78 5.35 -19.47
C ARG A 228 5.42 4.32 -20.40
N ASP A 229 6.52 3.69 -20.00
CA ASP A 229 7.18 2.69 -20.85
C ASP A 229 6.30 1.45 -21.05
N ILE A 230 5.61 0.97 -20.01
CA ILE A 230 4.60 -0.10 -20.12
C ILE A 230 3.47 0.31 -21.08
N LEU A 231 2.98 1.54 -20.99
CA LEU A 231 1.97 2.08 -21.90
C LEU A 231 2.47 2.06 -23.35
N LEU A 232 3.69 2.55 -23.60
CA LEU A 232 4.27 2.62 -24.94
C LEU A 232 4.50 1.24 -25.55
N ASP A 233 5.01 0.28 -24.76
CA ASP A 233 5.21 -1.10 -25.18
C ASP A 233 3.88 -1.77 -25.56
N ALA A 234 2.80 -1.47 -24.82
CA ALA A 234 1.47 -1.99 -25.13
C ALA A 234 0.85 -1.31 -26.37
N ILE A 235 1.02 0.00 -26.54
CA ILE A 235 0.57 0.74 -27.73
C ILE A 235 1.27 0.22 -28.99
N ALA A 236 2.57 -0.09 -28.92
CA ALA A 236 3.35 -0.60 -30.05
C ALA A 236 2.81 -1.93 -30.62
N LYS A 237 1.99 -2.66 -29.85
CA LYS A 237 1.33 -3.91 -30.26
C LYS A 237 -0.03 -3.68 -30.94
N ILE A 238 -0.48 -2.42 -31.09
CA ILE A 238 -1.79 -2.06 -31.65
C ILE A 238 -1.60 -1.27 -32.95
N ASP A 239 -1.93 -1.88 -34.07
CA ASP A 239 -1.83 -1.25 -35.38
C ASP A 239 -2.75 -0.03 -35.50
N GLY A 240 -2.21 1.07 -36.03
CA GLY A 240 -2.97 2.29 -36.32
C GLY A 240 -3.38 3.10 -35.08
N PHE A 241 -2.76 2.89 -33.91
CA PHE A 241 -3.07 3.66 -32.70
C PHE A 241 -2.91 5.18 -32.95
N PRO A 242 -3.93 6.02 -32.70
CA PRO A 242 -3.87 7.44 -33.03
C PRO A 242 -2.79 8.20 -32.24
N ASP A 243 -1.93 8.94 -32.93
CA ASP A 243 -0.79 9.65 -32.33
C ASP A 243 -1.18 10.63 -31.23
N LEU A 244 -2.24 11.43 -31.44
CA LEU A 244 -2.69 12.39 -30.44
C LEU A 244 -3.28 11.71 -29.20
N LEU A 245 -3.97 10.57 -29.39
CA LEU A 245 -4.52 9.79 -28.28
C LEU A 245 -3.37 9.21 -27.44
N LYS A 246 -2.34 8.67 -28.09
CA LYS A 246 -1.12 8.19 -27.44
C LYS A 246 -0.49 9.28 -26.58
N LEU A 247 -0.29 10.48 -27.14
CA LEU A 247 0.28 11.62 -26.39
C LEU A 247 -0.59 12.04 -25.20
N LYS A 248 -1.92 12.03 -25.35
CA LYS A 248 -2.83 12.31 -24.23
C LYS A 248 -2.70 11.28 -23.10
N MET A 249 -2.64 9.99 -23.44
CA MET A 249 -2.49 8.92 -22.45
C MET A 249 -1.12 8.97 -21.75
N GLU A 250 -0.04 9.22 -22.50
CA GLU A 250 1.29 9.48 -21.93
C GLU A 250 1.23 10.67 -20.97
N HIS A 251 0.59 11.77 -21.36
CA HIS A 251 0.48 12.97 -20.52
C HIS A 251 -0.29 12.71 -19.22
N ILE A 252 -1.35 11.92 -19.25
CA ILE A 252 -2.08 11.53 -18.04
C ILE A 252 -1.15 10.81 -17.06
N ILE A 253 -0.39 9.81 -17.51
CA ILE A 253 0.58 9.12 -16.65
C ILE A 253 1.65 10.10 -16.16
N LEU A 254 2.19 10.95 -17.03
CA LEU A 254 3.25 11.89 -16.67
C LEU A 254 2.81 13.09 -15.80
N SER A 255 1.50 13.31 -15.61
CA SER A 255 0.98 14.44 -14.85
C SER A 255 0.04 14.08 -13.71
N HIS A 256 -0.19 12.80 -13.45
CA HIS A 256 -1.17 12.36 -12.43
C HIS A 256 -0.81 12.76 -11.00
N GLN A 257 0.45 13.11 -10.70
CA GLN A 257 0.83 13.64 -9.38
C GLN A 257 0.66 15.17 -9.25
N GLY A 258 0.11 15.83 -10.28
CA GLY A 258 -0.38 17.21 -10.23
C GLY A 258 0.71 18.27 -10.36
N LYS A 259 1.66 18.32 -9.42
CA LYS A 259 2.66 19.41 -9.32
C LYS A 259 4.08 18.93 -9.51
N LEU A 260 4.92 19.79 -10.10
CA LEU A 260 6.36 19.55 -10.24
C LEU A 260 7.05 19.35 -8.87
N GLU A 261 6.60 20.10 -7.86
CA GLU A 261 7.07 19.99 -6.48
C GLU A 261 6.75 18.63 -5.84
N TRP A 262 5.81 17.89 -6.41
CA TRP A 262 5.38 16.56 -5.96
C TRP A 262 5.94 15.45 -6.85
N GLN A 263 7.08 15.68 -7.50
CA GLN A 263 7.77 14.72 -8.38
C GLN A 263 7.03 14.41 -9.70
N SER A 264 5.97 15.16 -10.05
CA SER A 264 5.33 15.04 -11.35
C SER A 264 6.23 15.62 -12.46
N PRO A 265 6.53 14.87 -13.55
CA PRO A 265 7.26 15.42 -14.69
C PRO A 265 6.57 16.61 -15.37
N LYS A 266 5.23 16.64 -15.33
CA LYS A 266 4.38 17.68 -15.93
C LYS A 266 3.17 17.98 -15.04
N GLU A 267 2.59 19.16 -15.21
CA GLU A 267 1.26 19.47 -14.66
C GLU A 267 0.16 19.03 -15.65
N PRO A 268 -1.06 18.72 -15.20
CA PRO A 268 -2.17 18.39 -16.09
C PRO A 268 -2.49 19.54 -17.06
N MET A 269 -2.59 19.23 -18.37
CA MET A 269 -2.73 20.25 -19.43
C MET A 269 -4.09 20.22 -20.15
N PHE A 270 -4.98 19.31 -19.75
CA PHE A 270 -6.33 19.21 -20.29
C PHE A 270 -7.29 18.63 -19.24
N PRO A 271 -8.62 18.82 -19.39
CA PRO A 271 -9.59 18.52 -18.35
C PRO A 271 -9.54 17.08 -17.83
N GLU A 272 -9.41 16.09 -18.72
CA GLU A 272 -9.37 14.68 -18.34
C GLU A 272 -8.12 14.35 -17.51
N ALA A 273 -6.95 14.88 -17.87
CA ALA A 273 -5.73 14.69 -17.07
C ALA A 273 -5.84 15.37 -15.69
N LEU A 274 -6.43 16.56 -15.65
CA LEU A 274 -6.65 17.29 -14.39
C LEU A 274 -7.59 16.50 -13.48
N LEU A 275 -8.61 15.88 -14.06
CA LEU A 275 -9.57 15.08 -13.32
C LEU A 275 -8.96 13.80 -12.77
N VAL A 276 -8.13 13.08 -13.55
CA VAL A 276 -7.42 11.89 -13.06
C VAL A 276 -6.54 12.22 -11.85
N TYR A 277 -5.78 13.31 -11.91
CA TYR A 277 -5.01 13.81 -10.76
C TYR A 277 -5.90 14.07 -9.54
N PHE A 278 -7.01 14.78 -9.69
CA PHE A 278 -7.90 15.05 -8.55
C PHE A 278 -8.61 13.81 -8.02
N ILE A 279 -8.92 12.83 -8.88
CA ILE A 279 -9.51 11.55 -8.44
C ILE A 279 -8.52 10.79 -7.55
N ASP A 280 -7.25 10.72 -7.97
CA ASP A 280 -6.18 10.11 -7.16
C ASP A 280 -6.02 10.84 -5.82
N GLU A 281 -5.94 12.17 -5.85
CA GLU A 281 -5.81 12.99 -4.65
C GLU A 281 -7.02 12.81 -3.71
N ILE A 282 -8.25 12.72 -4.23
CA ILE A 282 -9.45 12.45 -3.42
C ILE A 282 -9.33 11.10 -2.72
N ASP A 283 -9.01 10.03 -3.46
CA ASP A 283 -8.92 8.69 -2.89
C ASP A 283 -7.81 8.64 -1.82
N THR A 284 -6.63 9.15 -2.14
CA THR A 284 -5.48 9.21 -1.24
C THR A 284 -5.80 10.01 0.03
N ARG A 285 -6.37 11.22 -0.08
CA ARG A 285 -6.66 12.09 1.08
C ARG A 285 -7.75 11.55 1.98
N ILE A 286 -8.82 10.99 1.42
CA ILE A 286 -9.91 10.42 2.21
C ILE A 286 -9.43 9.17 2.95
N ASN A 287 -8.66 8.30 2.28
CA ASN A 287 -8.08 7.13 2.94
C ASN A 287 -7.06 7.53 4.02
N GLN A 288 -6.26 8.59 3.82
CA GLN A 288 -5.39 9.14 4.86
C GLN A 288 -6.14 9.59 6.08
N MET A 289 -7.22 10.35 5.89
CA MET A 289 -8.01 10.85 7.02
C MET A 289 -8.65 9.72 7.81
N LYS A 290 -9.23 8.72 7.13
CA LYS A 290 -9.82 7.55 7.80
C LYS A 290 -8.79 6.77 8.60
N ARG A 291 -7.61 6.50 8.04
CA ARG A 291 -6.54 5.78 8.74
C ARG A 291 -6.08 6.51 9.99
N GLU A 292 -5.81 7.81 9.88
CA GLU A 292 -5.37 8.63 11.03
C GLU A 292 -6.41 8.63 12.15
N ILE A 293 -7.70 8.64 11.80
CA ILE A 293 -8.79 8.55 12.78
C ILE A 293 -8.87 7.14 13.40
N GLU A 294 -8.78 6.09 12.58
CA GLU A 294 -8.88 4.69 13.03
C GLU A 294 -7.68 4.26 13.88
N SER A 295 -6.48 4.79 13.61
CA SER A 295 -5.26 4.43 14.34
C SER A 295 -5.01 5.27 15.59
N ASP A 296 -5.72 6.39 15.77
CA ASP A 296 -5.49 7.27 16.93
C ASP A 296 -6.07 6.66 18.22
N THR A 297 -5.23 6.58 19.24
CA THR A 297 -5.56 6.04 20.57
C THR A 297 -5.78 7.12 21.62
N THR A 298 -5.76 8.40 21.24
CA THR A 298 -5.94 9.53 22.16
C THR A 298 -7.33 9.45 22.81
N GLU A 299 -7.46 9.79 24.10
CA GLU A 299 -8.77 9.86 24.74
C GLU A 299 -9.64 11.00 24.18
N GLY A 300 -10.96 10.81 24.21
CA GLY A 300 -11.95 11.78 23.73
C GLY A 300 -12.24 11.69 22.23
N ASP A 301 -13.04 12.65 21.72
CA ASP A 301 -13.59 12.62 20.36
C ASP A 301 -12.65 13.20 19.28
N TRP A 302 -11.48 13.66 19.69
CA TRP A 302 -10.51 14.30 18.80
C TRP A 302 -9.19 13.56 18.83
N THR A 303 -8.53 13.46 17.68
CA THR A 303 -7.15 12.98 17.59
C THR A 303 -6.18 14.05 18.09
N ASN A 304 -4.96 13.64 18.43
CA ASN A 304 -3.88 14.60 18.64
C ASN A 304 -3.41 15.21 17.28
N LYS A 305 -2.51 16.20 17.32
CA LYS A 305 -2.02 16.88 16.10
C LYS A 305 -0.86 16.15 15.40
N ASN A 306 -0.35 15.06 15.98
CA ASN A 306 0.71 14.24 15.41
C ASN A 306 0.12 13.25 14.39
N ASN A 307 -0.55 13.80 13.38
CA ASN A 307 -1.09 13.09 12.24
C ASN A 307 -0.70 13.82 10.94
N TYR A 308 -0.91 13.17 9.81
CA TYR A 308 -0.61 13.72 8.48
C TYR A 308 -1.16 15.14 8.24
N PHE A 309 -2.34 15.47 8.78
CA PHE A 309 -3.02 16.75 8.55
C PHE A 309 -2.59 17.85 9.53
N HIS A 310 -1.74 17.54 10.50
CA HIS A 310 -1.21 18.48 11.49
C HIS A 310 -2.28 19.28 12.24
N ARG A 311 -3.47 18.69 12.42
CA ARG A 311 -4.63 19.29 13.12
C ARG A 311 -5.47 18.21 13.81
N PRO A 312 -6.24 18.54 14.86
CA PRO A 312 -7.15 17.57 15.47
C PRO A 312 -8.20 17.11 14.44
N LEU A 313 -8.40 15.81 14.35
CA LEU A 313 -9.43 15.18 13.51
C LEU A 313 -10.55 14.66 14.42
N PHE A 314 -11.80 14.82 13.98
CA PHE A 314 -12.94 14.34 14.73
C PHE A 314 -13.14 12.83 14.51
N LYS A 315 -13.28 12.06 15.59
CA LYS A 315 -13.36 10.59 15.56
C LYS A 315 -14.76 10.05 15.30
N GLY A 316 -15.80 10.87 15.47
CA GLY A 316 -17.17 10.47 15.16
C GLY A 316 -17.66 9.24 15.92
N LYS A 317 -17.35 9.12 17.22
CA LYS A 317 -18.16 8.26 18.07
C LYS A 317 -19.50 8.96 18.27
N ASP A 318 -20.40 8.74 17.31
CA ASP A 318 -21.81 9.05 17.55
C ASP A 318 -22.25 8.15 18.71
N THR A 319 -22.41 8.75 19.88
CA THR A 319 -23.17 8.13 20.98
C THR A 319 -24.61 8.03 20.52
N GLU A 320 -25.02 6.88 20.00
CA GLU A 320 -26.41 6.43 20.06
C GLU A 320 -26.65 5.59 21.31
#